data_AF-A0A3A8KI22-F1
#
_entry.id   AF-A0A3A8KI22-F1
#
_cell.length_a   1.000
_cell.length_b   1.000
_cell.length_c   1.000
_cell.angle_alpha   90.00
_cell.angle_beta   90.00
_cell.angle_gamma   90.00
#
_symmetry.space_group_name_H-M   'P 1'
#
loop_
_entity.id
_entity.type
_entity.pdbx_description
1 polymer ?
#
loop_
_entity_poly.entity_id
_entity_poly.type
_entity_poly.pdbx_seq_one_letter_code
_entity_poly.pdbx_strand_id
1 'polypeptide(L)'
;MLRGTRWRSGLVVMAAVACGASLLLGLWPAGEPQTSPAPAVATPRVIAPATLETMEARASALALERKKKMPEPEVPQEVGGFPREEVLAVLNAYQDMIAVQGLYNQGVTRKKLIERILASPHGAEIAEKTLAEPAFAQEAFGEFQAESRYLAVNVVTAAARKGNDRYLTRSADAVAQDLARSHARDGKLSEGRSTDLNDLVHAYIDVKGLEAFSSGNPQALRAVGLSSALPEDVRRIYDEVVFMRLKAEFGRERASEMTATLMRP
;
A
#
# COMPACT_ATOMS: atom_id res chain seq x y z
N MET A 1 12.42 32.13 22.95
CA MET A 1 11.19 31.97 23.74
C MET A 1 10.31 30.92 23.07
N LEU A 2 9.65 30.11 23.89
CA LEU A 2 8.69 29.03 23.60
C LEU A 2 9.27 27.71 23.05
N ARG A 3 9.04 26.68 23.88
CA ARG A 3 9.49 25.29 23.83
C ARG A 3 8.63 24.49 22.85
N GLY A 4 9.26 23.60 22.07
CA GLY A 4 8.59 22.62 21.22
C GLY A 4 8.95 21.19 21.64
N THR A 5 7.93 20.48 22.13
CA THR A 5 7.92 19.15 22.72
C THR A 5 8.33 18.03 21.77
N ARG A 6 9.22 17.14 22.25
CA ARG A 6 9.55 15.84 21.64
C ARG A 6 8.40 14.86 21.89
N TRP A 7 7.77 14.35 20.82
CA TRP A 7 6.90 13.17 20.88
C TRP A 7 7.72 11.95 20.46
N ARG A 8 7.98 11.06 21.42
CA ARG A 8 8.50 9.71 21.21
C ARG A 8 7.32 8.75 21.26
N SER A 9 6.98 8.14 20.14
CA SER A 9 5.97 7.10 20.05
C SER A 9 6.48 5.81 20.71
N GLY A 10 5.69 5.30 21.65
CA GLY A 10 6.01 4.19 22.52
C GLY A 10 5.99 2.83 21.83
N LEU A 11 6.97 2.01 22.22
CA LEU A 11 6.95 0.55 22.09
C LEU A 11 5.83 -0.01 22.98
N VAL A 12 4.89 -0.75 22.39
CA VAL A 12 3.99 -1.66 23.11
C VAL A 12 4.69 -3.01 23.19
N VAL A 13 5.27 -3.32 24.34
CA VAL A 13 5.81 -4.66 24.64
C VAL A 13 4.68 -5.51 25.23
N MET A 14 4.40 -6.60 24.54
CA MET A 14 3.48 -7.67 24.94
C MET A 14 3.81 -8.21 26.33
N ALA A 15 2.83 -8.19 27.23
CA ALA A 15 2.91 -8.83 28.54
C ALA A 15 2.81 -10.36 28.38
N ALA A 16 3.89 -11.06 28.71
CA ALA A 16 3.89 -12.49 28.95
C ALA A 16 3.39 -12.77 30.37
N VAL A 17 2.26 -13.46 30.49
CA VAL A 17 1.75 -13.99 31.76
C VAL A 17 2.54 -15.25 32.09
N ALA A 18 3.55 -15.12 32.96
CA ALA A 18 4.22 -16.25 33.59
C ALA A 18 3.55 -16.50 34.95
N CYS A 19 2.99 -17.70 35.11
CA CYS A 19 2.43 -18.21 36.36
C CYS A 19 3.46 -18.14 37.49
N GLY A 20 3.17 -17.31 38.51
CA GLY A 20 3.94 -17.23 39.73
C GLY A 20 3.67 -18.43 40.64
N ALA A 21 4.73 -19.16 40.96
CA ALA A 21 4.76 -20.10 42.07
C ALA A 21 5.13 -19.35 43.37
N SER A 22 4.25 -19.52 44.36
CA SER A 22 4.50 -19.64 45.81
C SER A 22 5.53 -18.74 46.49
N LEU A 23 5.05 -17.93 47.43
CA LEU A 23 5.34 -17.98 48.88
C LEU A 23 5.08 -16.60 49.48
N LEU A 24 4.19 -16.51 50.47
CA LEU A 24 4.40 -15.70 51.68
C LEU A 24 3.33 -16.08 52.73
N LEU A 25 3.83 -16.51 53.89
CA LEU A 25 3.09 -16.74 55.13
C LEU A 25 2.54 -15.42 55.69
N GLY A 26 1.32 -15.47 56.24
CA GLY A 26 0.74 -14.42 57.09
C GLY A 26 -0.40 -14.98 57.93
N LEU A 27 -0.29 -14.84 59.26
CA LEU A 27 -1.14 -15.42 60.31
C LEU A 27 -2.36 -14.53 60.70
N TRP A 28 -3.51 -15.18 60.95
CA TRP A 28 -4.67 -14.83 61.85
C TRP A 28 -5.64 -13.65 61.48
N PRO A 29 -6.88 -13.53 62.06
CA PRO A 29 -7.88 -14.52 62.54
C PRO A 29 -9.27 -14.50 61.85
N ALA A 30 -10.04 -15.53 62.23
CA ALA A 30 -11.46 -15.83 62.03
C ALA A 30 -12.43 -14.67 61.71
N GLY A 31 -13.10 -14.82 60.56
CA GLY A 31 -14.36 -14.18 60.19
C GLY A 31 -15.20 -15.18 59.39
N GLU A 32 -16.52 -15.11 59.56
CA GLU A 32 -17.56 -16.10 59.21
C GLU A 32 -17.51 -16.71 57.79
N PRO A 33 -18.02 -17.95 57.59
CA PRO A 33 -18.05 -18.57 56.27
C PRO A 33 -19.08 -17.89 55.37
N GLN A 34 -18.62 -16.93 54.54
CA GLN A 34 -19.38 -16.48 53.38
C GLN A 34 -19.51 -17.64 52.39
N THR A 35 -20.73 -18.15 52.24
CA THR A 35 -21.10 -19.06 51.16
C THR A 35 -20.95 -18.31 49.84
N SER A 36 -19.80 -18.50 49.18
CA SER A 36 -19.63 -18.06 47.79
C SER A 36 -20.62 -18.83 46.91
N PRO A 37 -21.46 -18.18 46.09
CA PRO A 37 -22.26 -18.91 45.12
C PRO A 37 -21.31 -19.61 44.15
N ALA A 38 -21.60 -20.88 43.86
CA ALA A 38 -20.81 -21.70 42.96
C ALA A 38 -20.58 -20.96 41.63
N PRO A 39 -19.36 -21.01 41.04
CA PRO A 39 -19.12 -20.41 39.75
C PRO A 39 -20.10 -21.03 38.74
N ALA A 40 -20.90 -20.18 38.09
CA ALA A 40 -21.77 -20.62 37.01
C ALA A 40 -20.89 -21.34 35.98
N VAL A 41 -21.18 -22.62 35.75
CA VAL A 41 -20.53 -23.43 34.72
C VAL A 41 -20.72 -22.68 33.40
N ALA A 42 -19.66 -22.08 32.89
CA ALA A 42 -19.68 -21.45 31.58
C ALA A 42 -20.04 -22.53 30.57
N THR A 43 -21.25 -22.45 30.02
CA THR A 43 -21.65 -23.30 28.90
C THR A 43 -20.63 -23.11 27.79
N PRO A 44 -20.01 -24.18 27.29
CA PRO A 44 -19.05 -24.05 26.19
C PRO A 44 -19.77 -23.39 25.02
N ARG A 45 -19.30 -22.19 24.62
CA ARG A 45 -19.77 -21.55 23.39
C ARG A 45 -19.43 -22.50 22.26
N VAL A 46 -20.43 -23.17 21.72
CA VAL A 46 -20.32 -23.92 20.47
C VAL A 46 -20.09 -22.89 19.38
N ILE A 47 -18.84 -22.65 19.02
CA ILE A 47 -18.49 -21.86 17.84
C ILE A 47 -18.81 -22.78 16.67
N ALA A 48 -20.00 -22.64 16.09
CA ALA A 48 -20.31 -23.31 14.83
C ALA A 48 -19.27 -22.88 13.78
N PRO A 49 -18.67 -23.81 13.02
CA PRO A 49 -17.73 -23.46 11.97
C PRO A 49 -18.44 -22.55 10.96
N ALA A 50 -17.89 -21.36 10.71
CA ALA A 50 -18.40 -20.47 9.69
C ALA A 50 -18.20 -21.13 8.32
N THR A 51 -19.27 -21.28 7.54
CA THR A 51 -19.16 -21.70 6.15
C THR A 51 -18.56 -20.56 5.31
N LEU A 52 -17.94 -20.88 4.17
CA LEU A 52 -17.39 -19.87 3.26
C LEU A 52 -18.42 -18.80 2.88
N GLU A 53 -19.67 -19.20 2.63
CA GLU A 53 -20.78 -18.29 2.33
C GLU A 53 -21.05 -17.31 3.49
N THR A 54 -21.04 -17.79 4.74
CA THR A 54 -21.24 -16.92 5.90
C THR A 54 -20.07 -15.96 6.11
N MET A 55 -18.84 -16.37 5.78
CA MET A 55 -17.67 -15.50 5.83
C MET A 55 -17.73 -14.41 4.75
N GLU A 56 -18.13 -14.75 3.54
CA GLU A 56 -18.28 -13.80 2.43
C GLU A 56 -19.40 -12.78 2.69
N ALA A 57 -20.55 -13.23 3.19
CA ALA A 57 -21.66 -12.35 3.57
C ALA A 57 -21.25 -11.37 4.68
N ARG A 58 -20.56 -11.85 5.73
CA ARG A 58 -20.05 -11.00 6.82
C ARG A 58 -19.01 -10.01 6.32
N ALA A 59 -18.08 -10.43 5.47
CA ALA A 59 -17.07 -9.55 4.89
C ALA A 59 -17.72 -8.45 4.05
N SER A 60 -18.71 -8.79 3.22
CA SER A 60 -19.42 -7.83 2.38
C SER A 60 -20.22 -6.82 3.19
N ALA A 61 -20.93 -7.28 4.24
CA ALA A 61 -21.65 -6.39 5.16
C ALA A 61 -20.70 -5.42 5.86
N LEU A 62 -19.57 -5.91 6.38
CA LEU A 62 -18.57 -5.08 7.04
C LEU A 62 -17.90 -4.08 6.08
N ALA A 63 -17.62 -4.46 4.84
CA ALA A 63 -17.11 -3.55 3.82
C ALA A 63 -18.11 -2.40 3.56
N LEU A 64 -19.40 -2.72 3.42
CA LEU A 64 -20.44 -1.71 3.23
C LEU A 64 -20.54 -0.76 4.43
N GLU A 65 -20.49 -1.29 5.66
CA GLU A 65 -20.47 -0.46 6.87
C GLU A 65 -19.26 0.47 6.94
N ARG A 66 -18.07 -0.01 6.52
CA ARG A 66 -16.86 0.81 6.45
C ARG A 66 -16.98 1.89 5.38
N LYS A 67 -17.50 1.55 4.20
CA LYS A 67 -17.71 2.52 3.11
C LYS A 67 -18.65 3.65 3.54
N LYS A 68 -19.73 3.34 4.26
CA LYS A 68 -20.68 4.34 4.80
C LYS A 68 -20.03 5.34 5.77
N LYS A 69 -18.88 5.00 6.36
CA LYS A 69 -18.12 5.88 7.26
C LYS A 69 -17.07 6.72 6.52
N MET A 70 -16.86 6.48 5.23
CA MET A 70 -15.97 7.27 4.40
C MET A 70 -16.66 8.57 3.98
N PRO A 71 -15.91 9.67 3.84
CA PRO A 71 -16.43 10.91 3.25
C PRO A 71 -17.04 10.66 1.88
N GLU A 72 -18.12 11.38 1.58
CA GLU A 72 -18.74 11.33 0.27
C GLU A 72 -17.77 11.88 -0.79
N PRO A 73 -17.65 11.21 -1.95
CA PRO A 73 -16.83 11.69 -3.05
C PRO A 73 -17.27 13.08 -3.57
N GLU A 74 -16.45 14.10 -3.33
CA GLU A 74 -16.60 15.41 -3.96
C GLU A 74 -15.68 15.49 -5.18
N VAL A 75 -16.25 15.29 -6.37
CA VAL A 75 -15.52 15.38 -7.65
C VAL A 75 -16.10 16.55 -8.46
N PRO A 76 -15.28 17.51 -8.92
CA PRO A 76 -15.69 18.56 -9.84
C PRO A 76 -16.34 18.03 -11.14
N GLN A 77 -17.06 18.90 -11.87
CA GLN A 77 -17.78 18.50 -13.10
C GLN A 77 -16.87 17.98 -14.21
N GLU A 78 -15.66 18.52 -14.29
CA GLU A 78 -14.59 18.08 -15.16
C GLU A 78 -13.29 18.19 -14.37
N VAL A 79 -12.44 17.17 -14.45
CA VAL A 79 -11.14 17.15 -13.75
C VAL A 79 -10.09 16.61 -14.71
N GLY A 80 -9.08 17.43 -15.00
CA GLY A 80 -7.99 17.03 -15.90
C GLY A 80 -8.43 16.57 -17.30
N GLY A 81 -9.57 17.06 -17.80
CA GLY A 81 -10.14 16.67 -19.09
C GLY A 81 -10.99 15.39 -19.07
N PHE A 82 -11.24 14.80 -17.89
CA PHE A 82 -12.15 13.66 -17.74
C PHE A 82 -13.52 14.11 -17.20
N PRO A 83 -14.60 13.48 -17.67
CA PRO A 83 -15.93 13.75 -17.13
C PRO A 83 -16.04 13.28 -15.68
N ARG A 84 -16.77 14.04 -14.86
CA ARG A 84 -17.02 13.73 -13.44
C ARG A 84 -17.37 12.28 -13.18
N GLU A 85 -18.26 11.73 -14.00
CA GLU A 85 -18.82 10.38 -13.81
C GLU A 85 -17.74 9.29 -13.82
N GLU A 86 -16.72 9.45 -14.65
CA GLU A 86 -15.63 8.48 -14.78
C GLU A 86 -14.63 8.58 -13.62
N VAL A 87 -14.26 9.82 -13.25
CA VAL A 87 -13.39 10.06 -12.08
C VAL A 87 -14.08 9.60 -10.81
N LEU A 88 -15.37 9.87 -10.66
CA LEU A 88 -16.20 9.41 -9.56
C LEU A 88 -16.33 7.89 -9.53
N ALA A 89 -16.42 7.22 -10.69
CA ALA A 89 -16.43 5.76 -10.75
C ALA A 89 -15.11 5.16 -10.25
N VAL A 90 -13.97 5.75 -10.61
CA VAL A 90 -12.64 5.33 -10.12
C VAL A 90 -12.51 5.58 -8.61
N LEU A 91 -12.88 6.77 -8.13
CA LEU A 91 -12.85 7.09 -6.70
C LEU A 91 -13.74 6.13 -5.87
N ASN A 92 -14.95 5.84 -6.34
CA ASN A 92 -15.81 4.86 -5.69
C ASN A 92 -15.17 3.46 -5.63
N ALA A 93 -14.52 3.02 -6.71
CA ALA A 93 -13.82 1.75 -6.72
C ALA A 93 -12.62 1.75 -5.75
N TYR A 94 -11.88 2.86 -5.63
CA TYR A 94 -10.81 3.00 -4.64
C TYR A 94 -11.34 2.94 -3.20
N GLN A 95 -12.41 3.66 -2.89
CA GLN A 95 -13.07 3.57 -1.59
C GLN A 95 -13.54 2.13 -1.28
N ASP A 96 -14.07 1.42 -2.27
CA ASP A 96 -14.44 0.01 -2.13
C ASP A 96 -13.20 -0.88 -1.84
N MET A 97 -12.06 -0.63 -2.50
CA MET A 97 -10.81 -1.35 -2.25
C MET A 97 -10.27 -1.11 -0.83
N ILE A 98 -10.43 0.09 -0.29
CA ILE A 98 -10.07 0.43 1.10
C ILE A 98 -11.03 -0.24 2.06
N ALA A 99 -12.34 -0.22 1.78
CA ALA A 99 -13.36 -0.78 2.66
C ALA A 99 -13.15 -2.29 2.91
N VAL A 100 -12.67 -3.02 1.90
CA VAL A 100 -12.37 -4.45 2.01
C VAL A 100 -11.01 -4.77 2.64
N GLN A 101 -10.24 -3.78 3.09
CA GLN A 101 -8.92 -4.02 3.66
C GLN A 101 -8.96 -4.89 4.93
N GLY A 102 -8.09 -5.90 5.00
CA GLY A 102 -8.03 -6.88 6.09
C GLY A 102 -9.20 -7.86 6.11
N LEU A 103 -10.08 -7.86 5.11
CA LEU A 103 -11.18 -8.81 5.01
C LEU A 103 -10.76 -10.06 4.24
N TYR A 104 -11.40 -11.18 4.57
CA TYR A 104 -11.13 -12.48 3.94
C TYR A 104 -11.20 -12.44 2.40
N ASN A 105 -12.17 -11.71 1.84
CA ASN A 105 -12.39 -11.62 0.40
C ASN A 105 -11.62 -10.47 -0.29
N GLN A 106 -10.75 -9.75 0.42
CA GLN A 106 -10.05 -8.57 -0.10
C GLN A 106 -9.41 -8.81 -1.46
N GLY A 107 -8.63 -9.88 -1.62
CA GLY A 107 -7.86 -10.14 -2.84
C GLY A 107 -8.76 -10.30 -4.07
N VAL A 108 -9.84 -11.09 -3.94
CA VAL A 108 -10.82 -11.31 -5.00
C VAL A 108 -11.57 -10.03 -5.32
N THR A 109 -12.04 -9.30 -4.30
CA THR A 109 -12.81 -8.07 -4.50
C THR A 109 -11.97 -6.96 -5.14
N ARG A 110 -10.73 -6.74 -4.67
CA ARG A 110 -9.82 -5.76 -5.28
C ARG A 110 -9.52 -6.10 -6.75
N LYS A 111 -9.30 -7.38 -7.07
CA LYS A 111 -9.09 -7.81 -8.45
C LYS A 111 -10.29 -7.47 -9.35
N LYS A 112 -11.52 -7.77 -8.90
CA LYS A 112 -12.75 -7.42 -9.63
C LYS A 112 -12.90 -5.91 -9.82
N LEU A 113 -12.60 -5.11 -8.80
CA LEU A 113 -12.67 -3.65 -8.86
C LEU A 113 -11.63 -3.09 -9.84
N ILE A 114 -10.40 -3.61 -9.85
CA ILE A 114 -9.38 -3.23 -10.83
C ILE A 114 -9.83 -3.59 -12.24
N GLU A 115 -10.38 -4.80 -12.44
CA GLU A 115 -10.91 -5.22 -13.75
C GLU A 115 -12.03 -4.30 -14.23
N ARG A 116 -12.92 -3.84 -13.32
CA ARG A 116 -13.96 -2.85 -13.62
C ARG A 116 -13.39 -1.50 -14.02
N ILE A 117 -12.36 -1.01 -13.32
CA ILE A 117 -11.66 0.24 -13.69
C ILE A 117 -11.04 0.09 -15.08
N LEU A 118 -10.34 -1.02 -15.36
CA LEU A 118 -9.70 -1.25 -16.66
C LEU A 118 -10.69 -1.50 -17.81
N ALA A 119 -11.94 -1.81 -17.51
CA ALA A 119 -13.01 -1.95 -18.50
C ALA A 119 -13.69 -0.60 -18.82
N SER A 120 -13.46 0.46 -18.03
CA SER A 120 -13.99 1.78 -18.35
C SER A 120 -13.12 2.48 -19.41
N PRO A 121 -13.70 3.40 -20.21
CA PRO A 121 -12.99 4.04 -21.32
C PRO A 121 -11.66 4.71 -20.91
N HIS A 122 -11.66 5.46 -19.81
CA HIS A 122 -10.49 6.21 -19.36
C HIS A 122 -9.92 5.74 -18.01
N GLY A 123 -10.35 4.59 -17.47
CA GLY A 123 -9.96 4.18 -16.11
C GLY A 123 -8.45 3.97 -15.92
N ALA A 124 -7.76 3.44 -16.92
CA ALA A 124 -6.31 3.31 -16.90
C ALA A 124 -5.58 4.66 -17.04
N GLU A 125 -6.13 5.59 -17.82
CA GLU A 125 -5.60 6.94 -18.01
C GLU A 125 -5.78 7.80 -16.76
N ILE A 126 -6.94 7.69 -16.09
CA ILE A 126 -7.18 8.32 -14.79
C ILE A 126 -6.17 7.79 -13.76
N ALA A 127 -5.91 6.48 -13.72
CA ALA A 127 -4.91 5.90 -12.82
C ALA A 127 -3.48 6.38 -13.14
N GLU A 128 -3.09 6.43 -14.41
CA GLU A 128 -1.80 7.01 -14.83
C GLU A 128 -1.68 8.47 -14.37
N LYS A 129 -2.71 9.28 -14.63
CA LYS A 129 -2.72 10.71 -14.30
C LYS A 129 -2.71 10.96 -12.80
N THR A 130 -3.40 10.10 -12.03
CA THR A 130 -3.34 10.08 -10.55
C THR A 130 -1.91 9.96 -10.05
N LEU A 131 -1.08 9.15 -10.71
CA LEU A 131 0.32 8.92 -10.33
C LEU A 131 1.26 9.98 -10.90
N ALA A 132 1.04 10.40 -12.14
CA ALA A 132 1.94 11.28 -12.89
C ALA A 132 1.78 12.76 -12.53
N GLU A 133 0.58 13.19 -12.14
CA GLU A 133 0.23 14.61 -11.97
C GLU A 133 -0.31 14.89 -10.56
N PRO A 134 0.51 15.45 -9.64
CA PRO A 134 0.07 15.77 -8.28
C PRO A 134 -1.13 16.71 -8.23
N ALA A 135 -1.19 17.69 -9.14
CA ALA A 135 -2.30 18.62 -9.23
C ALA A 135 -3.62 17.91 -9.58
N PHE A 136 -3.60 16.99 -10.54
CA PHE A 136 -4.75 16.16 -10.88
C PHE A 136 -5.19 15.31 -9.69
N ALA A 137 -4.26 14.65 -8.99
CA ALA A 137 -4.60 13.82 -7.84
C ALA A 137 -5.26 14.63 -6.72
N GLN A 138 -4.75 15.84 -6.46
CA GLN A 138 -5.33 16.77 -5.49
C GLN A 138 -6.73 17.27 -5.91
N GLU A 139 -6.92 17.58 -7.19
CA GLU A 139 -8.20 18.06 -7.73
C GLU A 139 -9.27 16.95 -7.77
N ALA A 140 -8.88 15.75 -8.19
CA ALA A 140 -9.79 14.60 -8.35
C ALA A 140 -10.18 13.93 -7.05
N PHE A 141 -9.24 13.85 -6.09
CA PHE A 141 -9.39 13.03 -4.89
C PHE A 141 -9.21 13.79 -3.58
N GLY A 142 -8.82 15.07 -3.61
CA GLY A 142 -8.70 15.90 -2.42
C GLY A 142 -7.77 15.28 -1.38
N GLU A 143 -8.29 15.07 -0.17
CA GLU A 143 -7.55 14.44 0.92
C GLU A 143 -7.21 12.96 0.65
N PHE A 144 -7.98 12.27 -0.19
CA PHE A 144 -7.76 10.86 -0.57
C PHE A 144 -6.67 10.66 -1.63
N GLN A 145 -5.94 11.70 -2.00
CA GLN A 145 -4.95 11.60 -3.08
C GLN A 145 -3.85 10.57 -2.81
N ALA A 146 -3.42 10.38 -1.56
CA ALA A 146 -2.32 9.50 -1.22
C ALA A 146 -2.73 8.02 -1.39
N GLU A 147 -3.89 7.67 -0.84
CA GLU A 147 -4.50 6.34 -0.99
C GLU A 147 -4.85 6.06 -2.45
N SER A 148 -5.32 7.07 -3.17
CA SER A 148 -5.64 6.95 -4.60
C SER A 148 -4.40 6.66 -5.43
N ARG A 149 -3.25 7.27 -5.13
CA ARG A 149 -1.97 6.94 -5.77
C ARG A 149 -1.54 5.51 -5.47
N TYR A 150 -1.57 5.11 -4.19
CA TYR A 150 -1.25 3.73 -3.80
C TYR A 150 -2.12 2.69 -4.56
N LEU A 151 -3.42 2.95 -4.70
CA LEU A 151 -4.32 2.06 -5.43
C LEU A 151 -4.14 2.14 -6.95
N ALA A 152 -3.81 3.31 -7.49
CA ALA A 152 -3.52 3.51 -8.90
C ALA A 152 -2.32 2.67 -9.37
N VAL A 153 -1.30 2.48 -8.52
CA VAL A 153 -0.18 1.55 -8.81
C VAL A 153 -0.72 0.16 -9.17
N ASN A 154 -1.68 -0.36 -8.41
CA ASN A 154 -2.28 -1.68 -8.69
C ASN A 154 -3.03 -1.72 -10.03
N VAL A 155 -3.70 -0.62 -10.40
CA VAL A 155 -4.42 -0.50 -11.67
C VAL A 155 -3.45 -0.50 -12.84
N VAL A 156 -2.42 0.35 -12.83
CA VAL A 156 -1.44 0.40 -13.93
C VAL A 156 -0.60 -0.87 -14.02
N THR A 157 -0.33 -1.53 -12.88
CA THR A 157 0.30 -2.87 -12.84
C THR A 157 -0.58 -3.91 -13.52
N ALA A 158 -1.88 -3.93 -13.22
CA ALA A 158 -2.80 -4.87 -13.85
C ALA A 158 -2.99 -4.59 -15.34
N ALA A 159 -2.96 -3.32 -15.77
CA ALA A 159 -2.95 -2.95 -17.19
C ALA A 159 -1.68 -3.49 -17.89
N ALA A 160 -0.51 -3.34 -17.25
CA ALA A 160 0.75 -3.84 -17.77
C ALA A 160 0.78 -5.37 -17.89
N ARG A 161 0.21 -6.10 -16.92
CA ARG A 161 0.03 -7.56 -17.00
C ARG A 161 -0.89 -8.01 -18.14
N LYS A 162 -1.79 -7.13 -18.62
CA LYS A 162 -2.64 -7.35 -19.80
C LYS A 162 -1.97 -6.92 -21.12
N GLY A 163 -0.68 -6.55 -21.08
CA GLY A 163 0.10 -6.16 -22.25
C GLY A 163 0.09 -4.65 -22.55
N ASN A 164 -0.52 -3.83 -21.71
CA ASN A 164 -0.53 -2.38 -21.87
C ASN A 164 0.36 -1.71 -20.81
N ASP A 165 1.68 -1.85 -20.97
CA ASP A 165 2.69 -1.40 -20.00
C ASP A 165 2.95 0.11 -20.02
N ARG A 166 2.49 0.82 -21.06
CA ARG A 166 2.69 2.27 -21.23
C ARG A 166 2.26 3.09 -20.01
N TYR A 167 1.17 2.69 -19.35
CA TYR A 167 0.65 3.40 -18.18
C TYR A 167 1.62 3.31 -17.00
N LEU A 168 2.15 2.11 -16.75
CA LEU A 168 3.10 1.87 -15.68
C LEU A 168 4.44 2.59 -15.94
N THR A 169 4.96 2.49 -17.17
CA THR A 169 6.26 3.08 -17.53
C THR A 169 6.21 4.60 -17.53
N ARG A 170 5.14 5.21 -18.07
CA ARG A 170 4.95 6.67 -18.03
C ARG A 170 4.73 7.19 -16.62
N SER A 171 3.96 6.50 -15.78
CA SER A 171 3.81 6.89 -14.38
C SER A 171 5.15 6.86 -13.64
N ALA A 172 5.96 5.82 -13.82
CA ALA A 172 7.26 5.70 -13.17
C ALA A 172 8.22 6.82 -13.60
N ASP A 173 8.32 7.08 -14.92
CA ASP A 173 9.14 8.19 -15.44
C ASP A 173 8.65 9.54 -14.92
N ALA A 174 7.35 9.81 -14.99
CA ALA A 174 6.78 11.06 -14.49
C ALA A 174 7.08 11.29 -13.00
N VAL A 175 6.97 10.25 -12.16
CA VAL A 175 7.30 10.34 -10.72
C VAL A 175 8.80 10.59 -10.52
N ALA A 176 9.67 9.93 -11.29
CA ALA A 176 11.11 10.13 -11.21
C ALA A 176 11.52 11.56 -11.62
N GLN A 177 10.93 12.10 -12.67
CA GLN A 177 11.16 13.49 -13.10
C GLN A 177 10.60 14.50 -12.09
N ASP A 178 9.44 14.23 -11.49
CA ASP A 178 8.88 15.05 -10.43
C ASP A 178 9.80 15.11 -9.19
N LEU A 179 10.31 13.95 -8.75
CA LEU A 179 11.30 13.86 -7.67
C LEU A 179 12.60 14.59 -8.01
N ALA A 180 13.10 14.48 -9.24
CA ALA A 180 14.29 15.20 -9.66
C ALA A 180 14.08 16.73 -9.60
N ARG A 181 12.92 17.21 -10.05
CA ARG A 181 12.55 18.63 -9.98
C ARG A 181 12.33 19.12 -8.55
N SER A 182 11.67 18.33 -7.70
CA SER A 182 11.47 18.70 -6.29
C SER A 182 12.81 18.73 -5.54
N HIS A 183 13.68 17.76 -5.81
CA HIS A 183 15.03 17.72 -5.26
C HIS A 183 15.85 18.95 -5.66
N ALA A 184 15.81 19.34 -6.93
CA ALA A 184 16.51 20.53 -7.41
C ALA A 184 16.01 21.84 -6.76
N ARG A 185 14.72 21.91 -6.43
CA ARG A 185 14.10 23.09 -5.81
C ARG A 185 14.33 23.16 -4.29
N ASP A 186 14.11 22.05 -3.60
CA ASP A 186 13.99 22.02 -2.14
C ASP A 186 15.15 21.28 -1.44
N GLY A 187 16.07 20.69 -2.22
CA GLY A 187 17.19 19.88 -1.73
C GLY A 187 16.77 18.59 -1.01
N LYS A 188 15.51 18.18 -1.17
CA LYS A 188 14.91 17.03 -0.49
C LYS A 188 13.96 16.27 -1.41
N LEU A 189 13.89 14.96 -1.21
CA LEU A 189 12.87 14.12 -1.84
C LEU A 189 11.56 14.20 -1.07
N SER A 190 10.44 14.21 -1.80
CA SER A 190 9.12 14.05 -1.20
C SER A 190 8.91 12.60 -0.79
N GLU A 191 8.70 12.32 0.50
CA GLU A 191 8.54 10.96 1.03
C GLU A 191 7.43 10.17 0.34
N GLY A 192 6.28 10.80 0.13
CA GLY A 192 5.15 10.17 -0.58
C GLY A 192 5.51 9.82 -2.02
N ARG A 193 6.22 10.71 -2.73
CA ARG A 193 6.64 10.47 -4.12
C ARG A 193 7.76 9.45 -4.23
N SER A 194 8.67 9.42 -3.26
CA SER A 194 9.68 8.36 -3.15
C SER A 194 9.04 6.99 -2.98
N THR A 195 7.96 6.92 -2.17
CA THR A 195 7.17 5.70 -1.99
C THR A 195 6.46 5.31 -3.29
N ASP A 196 5.82 6.27 -3.97
CA ASP A 196 5.17 6.02 -5.27
C ASP A 196 6.18 5.44 -6.29
N LEU A 197 7.40 6.01 -6.38
CA LEU A 197 8.44 5.49 -7.28
C LEU A 197 8.91 4.10 -6.88
N ASN A 198 9.13 3.87 -5.58
CA ASN A 198 9.52 2.57 -5.05
C ASN A 198 8.50 1.48 -5.45
N ASP A 199 7.21 1.75 -5.24
CA ASP A 199 6.11 0.85 -5.58
C ASP A 199 6.00 0.61 -7.09
N LEU A 200 6.19 1.64 -7.92
CA LEU A 200 6.15 1.52 -9.38
C LEU A 200 7.31 0.71 -9.94
N VAL A 201 8.53 0.86 -9.40
CA VAL A 201 9.68 0.05 -9.81
C VAL A 201 9.48 -1.40 -9.38
N HIS A 202 8.96 -1.65 -8.17
CA HIS A 202 8.57 -3.00 -7.74
C HIS A 202 7.53 -3.62 -8.66
N ALA A 203 6.47 -2.89 -8.98
CA ALA A 203 5.42 -3.32 -9.90
C ALA A 203 5.98 -3.68 -11.28
N TYR A 204 6.91 -2.88 -11.80
CA TYR A 204 7.52 -3.15 -13.10
C TYR A 204 8.38 -4.42 -13.10
N ILE A 205 9.14 -4.67 -12.02
CA ILE A 205 9.86 -5.93 -11.84
C ILE A 205 8.89 -7.11 -11.78
N ASP A 206 7.79 -6.99 -11.04
CA ASP A 206 6.76 -8.03 -10.94
C ASP A 206 6.04 -8.31 -12.28
N VAL A 207 5.96 -7.32 -13.17
CA VAL A 207 5.36 -7.47 -14.51
C VAL A 207 6.33 -8.13 -15.48
N LYS A 208 7.59 -7.71 -15.49
CA LYS A 208 8.58 -8.20 -16.47
C LYS A 208 9.25 -9.52 -16.03
N GLY A 209 9.15 -9.88 -14.75
CA GLY A 209 9.89 -10.99 -14.17
C GLY A 209 11.31 -10.58 -13.76
N LEU A 210 11.85 -11.24 -12.74
CA LEU A 210 13.16 -10.90 -12.19
C LEU A 210 14.30 -11.27 -13.17
N GLU A 211 14.05 -12.24 -14.04
CA GLU A 211 14.96 -12.71 -15.09
C GLU A 211 15.31 -11.60 -16.09
N ALA A 212 14.38 -10.67 -16.34
CA ALA A 212 14.64 -9.52 -17.20
C ALA A 212 15.77 -8.63 -16.65
N PHE A 213 15.96 -8.62 -15.32
CA PHE A 213 16.95 -7.80 -14.62
C PHE A 213 18.24 -8.57 -14.32
N SER A 214 18.15 -9.89 -14.11
CA SER A 214 19.33 -10.72 -13.81
C SER A 214 20.35 -10.76 -14.96
N SER A 215 19.90 -10.48 -16.20
CA SER A 215 20.76 -10.32 -17.37
C SER A 215 21.69 -9.09 -17.31
N GLY A 216 21.47 -8.17 -16.37
CA GLY A 216 22.22 -6.93 -16.26
C GLY A 216 21.90 -5.90 -17.33
N ASN A 217 20.82 -6.06 -18.11
CA ASN A 217 20.44 -5.14 -19.17
C ASN A 217 19.91 -3.80 -18.62
N PRO A 218 20.64 -2.67 -18.77
CA PRO A 218 20.22 -1.38 -18.22
C PRO A 218 18.93 -0.83 -18.85
N GLN A 219 18.58 -1.30 -20.06
CA GLN A 219 17.36 -0.85 -20.75
C GLN A 219 16.08 -1.15 -19.94
N ALA A 220 16.10 -2.19 -19.09
CA ALA A 220 14.96 -2.52 -18.25
C ALA A 220 14.62 -1.37 -17.29
N LEU A 221 15.61 -0.75 -16.65
CA LEU A 221 15.38 0.37 -15.73
C LEU A 221 15.20 1.71 -16.47
N ARG A 222 15.83 1.88 -17.63
CA ARG A 222 15.59 3.06 -18.48
C ARG A 222 14.13 3.14 -18.93
N ALA A 223 13.48 2.01 -19.17
CA ALA A 223 12.07 1.95 -19.54
C ALA A 223 11.11 2.51 -18.48
N VAL A 224 11.54 2.59 -17.22
CA VAL A 224 10.77 3.17 -16.11
C VAL A 224 11.37 4.49 -15.60
N GLY A 225 12.19 5.16 -16.41
CA GLY A 225 12.67 6.52 -16.15
C GLY A 225 14.05 6.61 -15.51
N LEU A 226 14.77 5.51 -15.28
CA LEU A 226 16.15 5.61 -14.80
C LEU A 226 17.03 6.30 -15.86
N SER A 227 17.68 7.39 -15.47
CA SER A 227 18.60 8.16 -16.31
C SER A 227 19.80 8.62 -15.50
N SER A 228 20.94 8.80 -16.18
CA SER A 228 22.16 9.39 -15.59
C SER A 228 21.98 10.85 -15.19
N ALA A 229 20.96 11.53 -15.71
CA ALA A 229 20.63 12.91 -15.35
C ALA A 229 19.86 13.01 -14.03
N LEU A 230 19.34 11.90 -13.48
CA LEU A 230 18.64 11.92 -12.20
C LEU A 230 19.62 12.14 -11.05
N PRO A 231 19.23 12.90 -10.01
CA PRO A 231 20.02 13.03 -8.78
C PRO A 231 20.32 11.67 -8.15
N GLU A 232 21.47 11.55 -7.47
CA GLU A 232 21.90 10.30 -6.84
C GLU A 232 20.86 9.75 -5.87
N ASP A 233 20.22 10.62 -5.08
CA ASP A 233 19.19 10.22 -4.13
C ASP A 233 17.96 9.60 -4.81
N VAL A 234 17.59 10.06 -6.02
CA VAL A 234 16.50 9.44 -6.80
C VAL A 234 16.96 8.10 -7.38
N ARG A 235 18.19 8.04 -7.90
CA ARG A 235 18.78 6.80 -8.41
C ARG A 235 18.90 5.72 -7.31
N ARG A 236 19.12 6.13 -6.06
CA ARG A 236 19.17 5.22 -4.90
C ARG A 236 17.87 4.46 -4.68
N ILE A 237 16.71 5.04 -5.00
CA ILE A 237 15.42 4.34 -4.92
C ILE A 237 15.40 3.13 -5.87
N TYR A 238 15.89 3.29 -7.11
CA TYR A 238 16.00 2.18 -8.07
C TYR A 238 16.98 1.12 -7.60
N ASP A 239 18.16 1.54 -7.13
CA ASP A 239 19.20 0.65 -6.61
C ASP A 239 18.66 -0.21 -5.46
N GLU A 240 18.04 0.41 -4.45
CA GLU A 240 17.47 -0.29 -3.30
C GLU A 240 16.41 -1.33 -3.70
N VAL A 241 15.45 -0.94 -4.54
CA VAL A 241 14.38 -1.84 -5.00
C VAL A 241 14.96 -3.03 -5.75
N VAL A 242 15.80 -2.78 -6.74
CA VAL A 242 16.37 -3.81 -7.61
C VAL A 242 17.31 -4.73 -6.83
N PHE A 243 18.20 -4.15 -6.02
CA PHE A 243 19.11 -4.91 -5.17
C PHE A 243 18.35 -5.80 -4.20
N MET A 244 17.30 -5.31 -3.54
CA MET A 244 16.53 -6.11 -2.59
C MET A 244 15.82 -7.28 -3.27
N ARG A 245 15.28 -7.08 -4.48
CA ARG A 245 14.65 -8.15 -5.27
C ARG A 245 15.66 -9.18 -5.76
N LEU A 246 16.80 -8.75 -6.30
CA LEU A 246 17.86 -9.65 -6.76
C LEU A 246 18.53 -10.39 -5.60
N LYS A 247 18.71 -9.74 -4.45
CA LYS A 247 19.28 -10.35 -3.24
C LYS A 247 18.42 -11.50 -2.72
N ALA A 248 17.10 -11.34 -2.75
CA ALA A 248 16.16 -12.37 -2.29
C ALA A 248 16.28 -13.66 -3.12
N GLU A 249 16.57 -13.55 -4.42
CA GLU A 249 16.67 -14.69 -5.34
C GLU A 249 18.09 -15.24 -5.48
N PHE A 250 19.08 -14.37 -5.67
CA PHE A 250 20.45 -14.74 -6.07
C PHE A 250 21.50 -14.59 -4.97
N GLY A 251 21.11 -14.07 -3.80
CA GLY A 251 22.02 -13.76 -2.70
C GLY A 251 22.76 -12.42 -2.88
N ARG A 252 23.45 -11.99 -1.82
CA ARG A 252 24.02 -10.64 -1.70
C ARG A 252 25.08 -10.32 -2.74
N GLU A 253 26.06 -11.19 -2.91
CA GLU A 253 27.23 -10.93 -3.77
C GLU A 253 26.80 -10.74 -5.24
N ARG A 254 26.04 -11.70 -5.77
CA ARG A 254 25.50 -11.62 -7.14
C ARG A 254 24.58 -10.42 -7.34
N ALA A 255 23.72 -10.12 -6.37
CA ALA A 255 22.85 -8.94 -6.46
C ALA A 255 23.65 -7.64 -6.57
N SER A 256 24.74 -7.49 -5.83
CA SER A 256 25.61 -6.30 -5.93
C SER A 256 26.22 -6.14 -7.32
N GLU A 257 26.70 -7.23 -7.94
CA GLU A 257 27.26 -7.19 -9.30
C GLU A 257 26.19 -6.88 -10.37
N MET A 258 25.03 -7.52 -10.26
CA MET A 258 23.91 -7.31 -11.17
C MET A 258 23.36 -5.89 -11.09
N THR A 259 23.09 -5.38 -9.88
CA THR A 259 22.58 -4.02 -9.70
C THR A 259 23.61 -2.98 -10.16
N ALA A 260 24.90 -3.16 -9.84
CA ALA A 260 25.95 -2.26 -10.33
C ALA A 260 26.00 -2.19 -11.87
N THR A 261 25.67 -3.29 -12.56
CA THR A 261 25.60 -3.33 -14.02
C THR A 261 24.34 -2.63 -14.54
N LEU A 262 23.18 -2.88 -13.92
CA LEU A 262 21.90 -2.25 -14.26
C LEU A 262 21.91 -0.73 -14.06
N MET A 263 22.63 -0.24 -13.04
CA MET A 263 22.70 1.17 -12.67
C MET A 263 23.71 1.98 -13.49
N ARG A 264 24.42 1.36 -14.45
CA ARG A 264 25.36 2.06 -15.32
C ARG A 264 24.65 3.11 -16.19
N PRO A 265 25.29 4.28 -16.41
CA PRO A 265 24.73 5.37 -17.21
C PRO A 265 24.47 4.99 -18.67
#